data_AF-A0A2E3XRQ6-F1
#
_entry.id   AF-A0A2E3XRQ6-F1
#
_cell.length_a   1.000
_cell.length_b   1.000
_cell.length_c   1.000
_cell.angle_alpha   90.00
_cell.angle_beta   90.00
_cell.angle_gamma   90.00
#
_symmetry.space_group_name_H-M   'P 1'
#
loop_
_entity.id
_entity.type
_entity.pdbx_description
1 polymer ?
#
loop_
_entity_poly.entity_id
_entity_poly.type
_entity_poly.pdbx_seq_one_letter_code
_entity_poly.pdbx_strand_id
1 'polypeptide(L)'
;MDKSKLFSFYRHEMHEILIECTHSDELYLDEFENKISGLWAAAYREGLEEGEFHKLLDEVFPGHQIEFNHLFKSDKVIKHAG
;
A
#
# COMPACT_ATOMS: atom_id res chain seq x y z
N MET A 1 9.51 -9.71 13.39
CA MET A 1 9.10 -10.83 12.52
C MET A 1 10.25 -11.15 11.57
N ASP A 2 10.39 -12.37 11.08
CA ASP A 2 11.33 -12.68 9.98
C ASP A 2 10.87 -11.95 8.71
N LYS A 3 11.79 -11.36 7.95
CA LYS A 3 11.48 -10.58 6.74
C LYS A 3 10.74 -11.41 5.67
N SER A 4 11.03 -12.70 5.58
CA SER A 4 10.29 -13.62 4.71
C SER A 4 8.82 -13.77 5.12
N LYS A 5 8.54 -13.83 6.43
CA LYS A 5 7.18 -13.89 6.97
C LYS A 5 6.45 -12.56 6.79
N LEU A 6 7.17 -11.43 6.89
CA LEU A 6 6.65 -10.09 6.62
C LEU A 6 6.21 -9.94 5.17
N PHE A 7 7.01 -10.42 4.22
CA PHE A 7 6.68 -10.38 2.79
C PHE A 7 5.47 -11.26 2.48
N SER A 8 5.44 -12.49 2.99
CA SER A 8 4.29 -13.39 2.82
C SER A 8 3.01 -12.81 3.41
N PHE A 9 3.09 -12.15 4.57
CA PHE A 9 1.97 -11.47 5.19
C PHE A 9 1.42 -10.35 4.29
N TYR A 10 2.26 -9.39 3.89
CA TYR A 10 1.77 -8.27 3.07
C TYR A 10 1.30 -8.69 1.67
N ARG A 11 1.92 -9.70 1.06
CA ARG A 11 1.43 -10.26 -0.20
C ARG A 11 0.03 -10.85 -0.03
N HIS A 12 -0.21 -11.57 1.06
CA HIS A 12 -1.54 -12.12 1.36
C HIS A 12 -2.57 -11.01 1.57
N GLU A 13 -2.25 -10.00 2.39
CA GLU A 13 -3.15 -8.86 2.62
C GLU A 13 -3.48 -8.10 1.33
N MET A 14 -2.51 -7.91 0.43
CA MET A 14 -2.75 -7.31 -0.89
C MET A 14 -3.72 -8.12 -1.74
N HIS A 15 -3.61 -9.46 -1.72
CA HIS A 15 -4.56 -10.33 -2.41
C HIS A 15 -5.97 -10.24 -1.81
N GLU A 16 -6.09 -10.24 -0.49
CA GLU A 16 -7.39 -10.09 0.18
C GLU A 16 -8.03 -8.73 -0.16
N ILE A 17 -7.26 -7.65 -0.17
CA ILE A 17 -7.73 -6.32 -0.59
C ILE A 17 -8.18 -6.34 -2.06
N LEU A 18 -7.42 -6.97 -2.96
CA LEU A 18 -7.79 -7.09 -4.37
C LEU A 18 -9.12 -7.83 -4.55
N ILE A 19 -9.32 -8.93 -3.81
CA ILE A 19 -10.56 -9.70 -3.82
C ILE A 19 -11.70 -8.86 -3.24
N GLU A 20 -11.47 -8.18 -2.12
CA GLU A 20 -12.48 -7.35 -1.45
C GLU A 20 -12.97 -6.21 -2.34
N CYS A 21 -12.06 -5.55 -3.07
CA CYS A 21 -12.40 -4.42 -3.95
C CYS A 21 -12.89 -4.85 -5.34
N THR A 22 -12.94 -6.14 -5.63
CA THR A 22 -13.49 -6.65 -6.89
C THR A 22 -14.93 -7.08 -6.67
N HIS A 23 -15.87 -6.34 -7.25
CA HIS A 23 -17.30 -6.64 -7.18
C HIS A 23 -17.86 -6.89 -8.57
N SER A 24 -18.60 -7.99 -8.75
CA SER A 24 -19.19 -8.33 -10.04
C SER A 24 -18.18 -8.30 -11.20
N ASP A 25 -16.97 -8.83 -10.96
CA ASP A 25 -15.84 -8.85 -11.91
C ASP A 25 -15.23 -7.48 -12.27
N GLU A 26 -15.62 -6.40 -11.58
CA GLU A 26 -15.07 -5.06 -11.74
C GLU A 26 -14.27 -4.62 -10.51
N LEU A 27 -13.08 -4.05 -10.74
CA LEU A 27 -12.23 -3.51 -9.68
C LEU A 27 -12.60 -2.06 -9.36
N TYR A 28 -12.93 -1.81 -8.09
CA TYR A 28 -13.23 -0.49 -7.56
C TYR A 28 -11.91 0.18 -7.17
N LEU A 29 -11.28 0.83 -8.15
CA LEU A 29 -9.92 1.37 -8.02
C LEU A 29 -9.74 2.33 -6.85
N ASP A 30 -10.68 3.26 -6.62
CA ASP A 30 -10.59 4.23 -5.51
C ASP A 30 -10.55 3.53 -4.14
N GLU A 31 -11.34 2.46 -3.97
CA GLU A 31 -11.37 1.69 -2.73
C GLU A 31 -10.09 0.87 -2.55
N PHE A 32 -9.65 0.23 -3.63
CA PHE A 32 -8.41 -0.52 -3.67
C PHE A 32 -7.20 0.37 -3.31
N GLU A 33 -7.08 1.52 -3.97
CA GLU A 33 -6.01 2.50 -3.71
C GLU A 33 -6.01 2.98 -2.27
N ASN A 34 -7.19 3.27 -1.70
CA ASN A 34 -7.31 3.71 -0.31
C ASN A 34 -6.87 2.60 0.68
N LYS A 35 -7.28 1.36 0.47
CA LYS A 35 -6.88 0.22 1.34
C LYS A 35 -5.41 -0.12 1.20
N ILE A 36 -4.88 -0.17 -0.03
CA ILE A 36 -3.46 -0.40 -0.31
C ILE A 36 -2.58 0.70 0.30
N SER A 37 -3.04 1.95 0.26
CA SER A 37 -2.40 3.07 0.94
C SER A 37 -2.34 2.90 2.45
N GLY A 38 -3.43 2.43 3.07
CA GLY A 38 -3.45 2.09 4.49
C GLY A 38 -2.50 0.95 4.85
N LEU A 39 -2.46 -0.09 4.02
CA LEU A 39 -1.56 -1.23 4.17
C LEU A 39 -0.09 -0.79 4.07
N TRP A 40 0.23 0.10 3.14
CA TRP A 40 1.57 0.68 3.00
C TRP A 40 2.00 1.44 4.28
N ALA A 41 1.12 2.26 4.86
CA ALA A 41 1.43 2.97 6.10
C ALA A 41 1.70 2.03 7.29
N ALA A 42 1.11 0.82 7.31
CA ALA A 42 1.44 -0.22 8.27
C ALA A 42 2.80 -0.86 7.95
N ALA A 43 3.01 -1.28 6.69
CA ALA A 43 4.26 -1.88 6.22
C ALA A 43 5.49 -1.01 6.47
N TYR A 44 5.40 0.29 6.20
CA TYR A 44 6.47 1.24 6.46
C TYR A 44 6.84 1.30 7.95
N ARG A 45 5.85 1.28 8.85
CA ARG A 45 6.08 1.27 10.31
C ARG A 45 6.72 -0.02 10.80
N GLU A 46 6.51 -1.13 10.09
CA GLU A 46 7.15 -2.42 10.35
C GLU A 46 8.53 -2.57 9.68
N GLY A 47 8.99 -1.53 8.96
CA GLY A 47 10.33 -1.45 8.38
C GLY A 47 10.42 -1.98 6.95
N LEU A 48 9.30 -2.11 6.25
CA LEU A 48 9.30 -2.43 4.82
C LEU A 48 9.69 -1.19 4.00
N GLU A 49 10.60 -1.36 3.05
CA GLU A 49 10.95 -0.27 2.13
C GLU A 49 9.90 -0.13 1.02
N GLU A 50 9.73 1.09 0.50
CA GLU A 50 8.73 1.37 -0.53
C GLU A 50 8.94 0.52 -1.79
N GLY A 51 10.20 0.34 -2.21
CA GLY A 51 10.53 -0.52 -3.35
C GLY A 51 10.25 -2.00 -3.11
N GLU A 52 10.24 -2.45 -1.86
CA GLU A 52 9.86 -3.83 -1.51
C GLU A 52 8.34 -3.98 -1.53
N PHE A 53 7.61 -3.01 -0.96
CA PHE A 53 6.16 -2.98 -1.02
C PHE A 53 5.64 -2.91 -2.46
N HIS A 54 6.25 -2.06 -3.30
CA HIS A 54 5.89 -1.91 -4.70
C HIS A 54 6.11 -3.21 -5.48
N LYS A 55 7.21 -3.94 -5.22
CA LYS A 55 7.43 -5.25 -5.84
C LYS A 55 6.36 -6.26 -5.46
N LEU A 56 5.96 -6.29 -4.18
CA LEU A 56 4.88 -7.18 -3.74
C LEU A 56 3.55 -6.80 -4.40
N LEU A 57 3.27 -5.51 -4.55
CA LEU A 57 2.05 -5.05 -5.22
C LEU A 57 2.06 -5.41 -6.71
N ASP A 58 3.17 -5.25 -7.41
CA ASP A 58 3.29 -5.62 -8.83
C ASP A 58 3.19 -7.14 -9.05
N GLU A 59 3.56 -7.97 -8.07
CA GLU A 59 3.29 -9.41 -8.11
C GLU A 59 1.78 -9.73 -8.02
N VAL A 60 1.02 -8.96 -7.25
CA VAL A 60 -0.41 -9.19 -6.98
C VAL A 60 -1.30 -8.55 -8.04
N PHE A 61 -0.96 -7.32 -8.45
CA PHE A 61 -1.70 -6.53 -9.42
C PHE A 61 -0.73 -5.91 -10.44
N PRO A 62 -0.23 -6.73 -11.40
CA PRO A 62 0.80 -6.31 -12.34
C PRO A 62 0.40 -5.09 -13.18
N GLY A 63 1.33 -4.16 -13.35
CA GLY A 63 1.13 -2.99 -14.22
C GLY A 63 0.24 -1.90 -13.63
N HIS A 64 0.03 -1.91 -12.31
CA HIS A 64 -0.62 -0.82 -11.59
C HIS A 64 0.13 0.51 -11.73
N GLN A 65 -0.55 1.64 -11.58
CA GLN A 65 0.06 2.99 -11.57
C GLN A 65 -0.03 3.69 -10.20
N ILE A 66 -0.32 2.92 -9.15
CA ILE A 66 -0.44 3.44 -7.78
C ILE A 66 0.90 4.03 -7.30
N GLU A 67 0.86 5.28 -6.83
CA GLU A 67 1.99 5.97 -6.23
C GLU A 67 1.81 6.15 -4.72
N PHE A 68 2.78 5.73 -3.92
CA PHE A 68 2.71 5.81 -2.45
C PHE A 68 3.23 7.14 -1.87
N ASN A 69 3.92 7.93 -2.70
CA ASN A 69 4.56 9.20 -2.34
C ASN A 69 3.61 10.26 -1.76
N HIS A 70 2.29 10.10 -1.95
CA HIS A 70 1.30 11.09 -1.51
C HIS A 70 0.90 10.91 -0.03
N LEU A 71 1.16 9.74 0.56
CA LEU A 71 0.71 9.39 1.91
C LEU A 71 1.56 10.01 3.03
N PHE A 72 2.82 10.35 2.73
CA PHE A 72 3.73 10.98 3.68
C PHE A 72 3.92 12.49 3.45
N LYS A 73 3.17 13.11 2.51
CA LYS A 73 3.23 14.56 2.25
C LYS A 73 2.51 15.42 3.31
N SER A 74 2.11 14.84 4.44
CA SER A 74 1.49 15.56 5.55
C SER A 74 2.47 15.82 6.69
N ASP A 75 3.56 16.52 6.36
CA ASP A 75 4.23 17.41 7.31
C ASP A 75 4.67 18.68 6.57
N LYS A 76 3.72 19.34 5.90
CA LYS A 76 3.83 20.80 5.80
C LYS A 76 3.67 21.34 7.21
N VAL A 77 4.79 21.41 7.92
CA VAL A 77 5.02 22.27 9.07
C VAL A 77 4.36 23.60 8.73
N ILE A 78 3.21 23.88 9.35
CA ILE A 78 2.68 25.23 9.40
C ILE A 78 3.69 25.97 10.29
N LYS A 79 4.72 26.54 9.67
CA LYS A 79 5.55 27.54 10.33
C LYS A 79 4.64 28.73 10.57
N HIS A 80 4.08 28.82 11.76
CA HIS A 80 3.56 30.09 12.26
C HIS A 80 4.76 31.04 12.31
N ALA A 81 4.86 31.92 11.32
CA ALA A 81 5.69 33.12 11.45
C ALA A 81 5.11 33.92 12.63
N GLY A 82 5.99 34.28 13.56
CA GLY A 82 5.68 35.16 14.68
C GLY A 82 5.47 36.61 14.27
#